data_AF-A0A4Y3IRQ4-F1
#
_entry.id   AF-A0A4Y3IRQ4-F1
#
_cell.length_a   1.000
_cell.length_b   1.000
_cell.length_c   1.000
_cell.angle_alpha   90.00
_cell.angle_beta   90.00
_cell.angle_gamma   90.00
#
_symmetry.space_group_name_H-M   'P 1'
#
loop_
_entity.id
_entity.type
_entity.pdbx_description
1 polymer ?
#
loop_
_entity_poly.entity_id
_entity_poly.type
_entity_poly.pdbx_seq_one_letter_code
_entity_poly.pdbx_strand_id
1 'polypeptide(L)'
;MKKRLSALFIATMVYVSLPALAENNESDSLFSRNNAILAVGAVDTVNRYCVELGKMPLELFETLTLDMRENIEGLSLEAYGEEFAFSEAHEMYIEGIDLGERLIRDAEEEGHVKQMCALPESRQMIL
;
A
#
# COMPACT_ATOMS: atom_id res chain seq x y z
N MET A 1 59.23 23.63 -52.39
CA MET A 1 58.23 22.60 -52.74
C MET A 1 58.54 21.29 -52.03
N LYS A 2 57.84 20.96 -50.94
CA LYS A 2 57.62 19.59 -50.42
C LYS A 2 56.28 19.62 -49.68
N LYS A 3 55.29 18.95 -50.28
CA LYS A 3 53.95 18.68 -49.72
C LYS A 3 54.07 17.61 -48.62
N ARG A 4 53.17 17.64 -47.63
CA ARG A 4 52.35 16.50 -47.16
C ARG A 4 51.56 16.91 -45.91
N LEU A 5 50.25 17.08 -46.07
CA LEU A 5 49.18 16.16 -45.63
C LEU A 5 48.90 16.29 -44.12
N SER A 6 48.08 17.29 -43.76
CA SER A 6 47.36 17.27 -42.48
C SER A 6 46.22 16.26 -42.61
N ALA A 7 46.35 15.15 -41.89
CA ALA A 7 45.34 14.11 -41.80
C ALA A 7 44.13 14.66 -41.03
N LEU A 8 43.01 14.82 -41.74
CA LEU A 8 41.70 15.09 -41.15
C LEU A 8 41.20 13.78 -40.53
N PHE A 9 41.30 13.65 -39.21
CA PHE A 9 40.65 12.56 -38.48
C PHE A 9 39.15 12.82 -38.44
N ILE A 10 38.40 12.18 -39.33
CA ILE A 10 36.94 12.11 -39.26
C ILE A 10 36.63 11.02 -38.24
N ALA A 11 36.24 11.43 -37.03
CA ALA A 11 35.68 10.53 -36.02
C ALA A 11 34.28 10.11 -36.48
N THR A 12 34.17 8.94 -37.10
CA THR A 12 32.89 8.27 -37.33
C THR A 12 32.36 7.75 -35.99
N MET A 13 31.47 8.51 -35.36
CA MET A 13 30.61 7.97 -34.30
C MET A 13 29.72 6.88 -34.91
N VAL A 14 30.05 5.63 -34.63
CA VAL A 14 29.14 4.52 -34.84
C VAL A 14 28.02 4.67 -33.80
N TYR A 15 26.87 5.20 -34.23
CA TYR A 15 25.63 5.08 -33.47
C TYR A 15 25.28 3.59 -33.42
N VAL A 16 25.65 2.93 -32.33
CA VAL A 16 25.07 1.64 -32.00
C VAL A 16 23.69 1.98 -31.44
N SER A 17 22.67 1.82 -32.26
CA SER A 17 21.28 1.83 -31.83
C SER A 17 21.12 0.66 -30.85
N LEU A 18 21.30 0.93 -29.56
CA LEU A 18 20.80 0.04 -28.52
C LEU A 18 19.30 -0.11 -28.79
N PRO A 19 18.77 -1.35 -28.88
CA PRO A 19 17.33 -1.50 -28.84
C PRO A 19 16.92 -0.89 -27.50
N ALA A 20 16.09 0.15 -27.57
CA ALA A 20 15.40 0.65 -26.39
C ALA A 20 14.76 -0.59 -25.74
N LEU A 21 15.22 -0.93 -24.54
CA LEU A 21 14.51 -1.86 -23.69
C LEU A 21 13.11 -1.29 -23.61
N ALA A 22 12.15 -2.02 -24.17
CA ALA A 22 10.75 -1.73 -23.98
C ALA A 22 10.53 -1.73 -22.46
N GLU A 23 10.44 -0.53 -21.90
CA GLU A 23 9.84 -0.29 -20.62
C GLU A 23 8.42 -0.84 -20.75
N ASN A 24 8.24 -2.06 -20.24
CA ASN A 24 6.92 -2.63 -20.05
C ASN A 24 6.17 -1.59 -19.25
N ASN A 25 5.19 -0.93 -19.87
CA ASN A 25 4.19 -0.16 -19.15
C ASN A 25 3.45 -1.16 -18.25
N GLU A 26 4.00 -1.41 -17.05
CA GLU A 26 3.26 -1.92 -15.92
C GLU A 26 2.10 -0.96 -15.73
N SER A 27 0.89 -1.52 -15.81
CA SER A 27 -0.37 -0.88 -15.47
C SER A 27 -0.21 0.05 -14.26
N ASP A 28 -0.68 1.30 -14.40
CA ASP A 28 -0.73 2.36 -13.38
C ASP A 28 -1.63 1.99 -12.18
N SER A 29 -1.36 0.87 -11.52
CA SER A 29 -2.10 0.45 -10.34
C SER A 29 -1.41 1.02 -9.10
N LEU A 30 -2.09 1.97 -8.43
CA LEU A 30 -1.70 2.45 -7.09
C LEU A 30 -1.84 1.37 -6.00
N PHE A 31 -2.42 0.22 -6.33
CA PHE A 31 -2.61 -0.89 -5.42
C PHE A 31 -1.32 -1.69 -5.29
N SER A 32 -0.91 -1.91 -4.04
CA SER A 32 0.06 -2.92 -3.66
C SER A 32 -0.61 -3.85 -2.67
N ARG A 33 -0.78 -5.12 -3.06
CA ARG A 33 -1.44 -6.14 -2.22
C ARG A 33 -0.82 -6.23 -0.82
N ASN A 34 0.51 -6.23 -0.74
CA ASN A 34 1.22 -6.28 0.55
C ASN A 34 0.96 -5.04 1.41
N ASN A 35 0.97 -3.85 0.82
CA ASN A 35 0.68 -2.62 1.55
C ASN A 35 -0.78 -2.58 2.03
N ALA A 36 -1.71 -3.10 1.22
CA ALA A 36 -3.11 -3.19 1.59
C ALA A 36 -3.32 -4.16 2.76
N ILE A 37 -2.68 -5.33 2.74
CA ILE A 37 -2.75 -6.31 3.85
C ILE A 37 -2.17 -5.72 5.14
N LEU A 38 -1.02 -5.03 5.05
CA LEU A 38 -0.42 -4.34 6.20
C LEU A 38 -1.34 -3.25 6.76
N ALA A 39 -1.96 -2.46 5.88
CA ALA A 39 -2.92 -1.44 6.31
C ALA A 39 -4.13 -2.06 7.03
N VAL A 40 -4.64 -3.19 6.54
CA VAL A 40 -5.74 -3.91 7.21
C VAL A 40 -5.33 -4.41 8.58
N GLY A 41 -4.14 -4.98 8.75
CA GLY A 41 -3.65 -5.39 10.09
C GLY A 41 -3.58 -4.23 11.07
N ALA A 42 -3.09 -3.06 10.62
CA ALA A 42 -3.01 -1.87 11.46
C ALA A 42 -4.39 -1.32 11.82
N VAL A 43 -5.30 -1.22 10.84
CA VAL A 43 -6.65 -0.71 11.03
C VAL A 43 -7.48 -1.65 11.89
N ASP A 44 -7.40 -2.97 11.69
CA ASP A 44 -8.09 -3.96 12.53
C ASP A 44 -7.68 -3.81 14.00
N THR A 45 -6.37 -3.66 14.24
CA THR A 45 -5.81 -3.51 15.59
C THR A 45 -6.30 -2.23 16.27
N VAL A 46 -6.24 -1.09 15.55
CA VAL A 46 -6.76 0.20 16.05
C VAL A 46 -8.25 0.14 16.32
N ASN A 47 -9.03 -0.42 15.39
CA ASN A 47 -10.48 -0.51 15.55
C ASN A 47 -10.87 -1.42 16.70
N ARG A 48 -10.16 -2.55 16.90
CA ARG A 48 -10.36 -3.43 18.06
C ARG A 48 -10.15 -2.67 19.37
N TYR A 49 -9.07 -1.89 19.46
CA TYR A 49 -8.81 -1.03 20.62
C TYR A 49 -9.95 -0.01 20.84
N CYS A 50 -10.46 0.62 19.76
CA CYS A 50 -11.61 1.52 19.86
C CYS A 50 -12.91 0.81 20.31
N VAL A 51 -13.09 -0.47 19.99
CA VAL A 51 -14.18 -1.31 20.52
C VAL A 51 -14.00 -1.54 22.02
N GLU A 52 -12.80 -1.89 22.46
CA GLU A 52 -12.49 -2.10 23.89
C GLU A 52 -12.73 -0.84 24.74
N LEU A 53 -12.50 0.34 24.16
CA LEU A 53 -12.81 1.63 24.79
C LEU A 53 -14.30 2.04 24.72
N GLY A 54 -15.16 1.24 24.08
CA GLY A 54 -16.57 1.56 23.85
C GLY A 54 -16.78 2.75 22.92
N LYS A 55 -15.82 3.05 22.03
CA LYS A 55 -15.89 4.14 21.03
C LYS A 55 -16.36 3.65 19.66
N MET A 56 -16.32 2.34 19.43
CA MET A 56 -16.78 1.69 18.22
C MET A 56 -17.63 0.46 18.59
N PRO A 57 -18.78 0.23 17.93
CA PRO A 57 -19.51 -1.03 18.06
C PRO A 57 -18.74 -2.20 17.49
N LEU A 58 -18.86 -3.37 18.13
CA LEU A 58 -18.20 -4.60 17.65
C LEU A 58 -18.69 -4.97 16.24
N GLU A 59 -19.99 -4.83 15.98
CA GLU A 59 -20.60 -5.16 14.70
C GLU A 59 -20.07 -4.28 13.56
N LEU A 60 -19.78 -3.01 13.87
CA LEU A 60 -19.20 -2.08 12.91
C LEU A 60 -17.75 -2.45 12.59
N PHE A 61 -16.97 -2.85 13.59
CA PHE A 61 -15.61 -3.37 13.39
C PHE A 61 -15.64 -4.62 12.49
N GLU A 62 -16.48 -5.61 12.81
CA GLU A 62 -16.56 -6.86 12.04
C GLU A 62 -16.95 -6.62 10.58
N THR A 63 -17.93 -5.73 10.35
CA THR A 63 -18.33 -5.31 9.00
C THR A 63 -17.18 -4.66 8.24
N LEU A 64 -16.50 -3.70 8.86
CA LEU A 64 -15.37 -3.00 8.23
C LEU A 64 -14.22 -3.95 7.89
N THR A 65 -13.88 -4.86 8.80
CA THR A 65 -12.83 -5.85 8.59
C THR A 65 -13.17 -6.79 7.43
N LEU A 66 -14.41 -7.27 7.35
CA LEU A 66 -14.86 -8.10 6.23
C LEU A 66 -14.80 -7.34 4.91
N ASP A 67 -15.39 -6.13 4.85
CA ASP A 67 -15.41 -5.28 3.66
C ASP A 67 -13.98 -5.04 3.13
N MET A 68 -13.02 -4.72 4.02
CA MET A 68 -11.64 -4.48 3.60
C MET A 68 -10.98 -5.74 3.02
N ARG A 69 -11.21 -6.91 3.61
CA ARG A 69 -10.63 -8.17 3.14
C ARG A 69 -11.17 -8.56 1.78
N GLU A 70 -12.49 -8.55 1.60
CA GLU A 70 -13.14 -8.84 0.32
C GLU A 70 -12.68 -7.88 -0.79
N ASN A 71 -12.51 -6.59 -0.44
CA ASN A 71 -11.99 -5.60 -1.39
C ASN A 71 -10.54 -5.90 -1.82
N ILE A 72 -9.66 -6.35 -0.92
CA ILE A 72 -8.29 -6.73 -1.27
C ILE A 72 -8.28 -7.94 -2.21
N GLU A 73 -9.11 -8.95 -1.92
CA GLU A 73 -9.22 -10.14 -2.75
C GLU A 73 -9.72 -9.78 -4.16
N GLY A 74 -10.76 -8.95 -4.26
CA GLY A 74 -11.27 -8.43 -5.53
C GLY A 74 -10.24 -7.60 -6.30
N LEU A 75 -9.58 -6.65 -5.63
CA LEU A 75 -8.55 -5.80 -6.25
C LEU A 75 -7.32 -6.59 -6.70
N SER A 76 -6.97 -7.68 -6.02
CA SER A 76 -5.89 -8.57 -6.47
C SER A 76 -6.21 -9.19 -7.83
N LEU A 77 -7.44 -9.66 -8.01
CA LEU A 77 -7.89 -10.22 -9.27
C LEU A 77 -7.94 -9.15 -10.37
N GLU A 78 -8.44 -7.96 -10.06
CA GLU A 78 -8.55 -6.86 -11.04
C GLU A 78 -7.19 -6.29 -11.46
N ALA A 79 -6.28 -6.08 -10.51
CA ALA A 79 -4.98 -5.44 -10.77
C ALA A 79 -3.92 -6.41 -11.31
N TYR A 80 -3.92 -7.67 -10.85
CA TYR A 80 -2.87 -8.64 -11.18
C TYR A 80 -3.37 -9.85 -11.96
N GLY A 81 -4.69 -10.03 -12.11
CA GLY A 81 -5.26 -11.26 -12.69
C GLY A 81 -5.05 -12.48 -11.80
N GLU A 82 -4.73 -12.29 -10.51
CA GLU A 82 -4.42 -13.34 -9.56
C GLU A 82 -5.51 -13.45 -8.51
N GLU A 83 -6.10 -14.64 -8.38
CA GLU A 83 -6.91 -14.97 -7.22
C GLU A 83 -6.03 -14.92 -5.96
N PHE A 84 -6.53 -14.23 -4.95
CA PHE A 84 -5.90 -14.10 -3.66
C PHE A 84 -6.94 -14.37 -2.59
N ALA A 85 -6.58 -15.15 -1.57
CA ALA A 85 -7.37 -15.34 -0.38
C ALA A 85 -6.64 -14.68 0.79
N PHE A 86 -7.32 -13.74 1.44
CA PHE A 86 -6.78 -13.06 2.60
C PHE A 86 -6.59 -14.04 3.76
N SER A 87 -5.51 -13.86 4.51
CA SER A 87 -5.22 -14.67 5.68
C SER A 87 -4.60 -13.82 6.78
N GLU A 88 -5.08 -13.98 8.00
CA GLU A 88 -4.46 -13.36 9.18
C GLU A 88 -3.08 -13.96 9.49
N ALA A 89 -2.76 -15.13 8.93
CA ALA A 89 -1.41 -15.70 9.02
C ALA A 89 -0.44 -15.10 7.97
N HIS A 90 -0.90 -14.18 7.13
CA HIS A 90 -0.04 -13.51 6.15
C HIS A 90 0.97 -12.60 6.85
N GLU A 91 2.24 -12.66 6.45
CA GLU A 91 3.34 -11.90 7.10
C GLU A 91 3.04 -10.41 7.21
N MET A 92 2.62 -9.78 6.11
CA MET A 92 2.23 -8.37 6.12
C MET A 92 1.09 -8.03 7.07
N TYR A 93 0.16 -8.96 7.34
CA TYR A 93 -0.93 -8.70 8.29
C TYR A 93 -0.38 -8.63 9.72
N ILE A 94 0.53 -9.55 10.05
CA ILE A 94 1.23 -9.57 11.34
C ILE A 94 2.05 -8.28 11.52
N GLU A 95 2.80 -7.86 10.49
CA GLU A 95 3.50 -6.56 10.52
C GLU A 95 2.53 -5.38 10.67
N GLY A 96 1.35 -5.49 10.06
CA GLY A 96 0.26 -4.54 10.24
C GLY A 96 -0.20 -4.42 11.69
N ILE A 97 -0.34 -5.55 12.40
CA ILE A 97 -0.69 -5.57 13.82
C ILE A 97 0.36 -4.79 14.63
N ASP A 98 1.64 -5.08 14.43
CA ASP A 98 2.73 -4.38 15.13
C ASP A 98 2.71 -2.87 14.86
N LEU A 99 2.40 -2.47 13.62
CA LEU A 99 2.19 -1.06 13.27
C LEU A 99 0.99 -0.47 14.01
N GLY A 100 -0.15 -1.17 14.04
CA GLY A 100 -1.35 -0.74 14.76
C GLY A 100 -1.10 -0.52 16.25
N GLU A 101 -0.38 -1.44 16.90
CA GLU A 101 0.01 -1.31 18.30
C GLU A 101 0.90 -0.08 18.57
N ARG A 102 1.83 0.22 17.65
CA ARG A 102 2.64 1.46 17.73
C ARG A 102 1.75 2.70 17.62
N LEU A 103 0.85 2.73 16.64
CA LEU A 103 -0.06 3.87 16.44
C LEU A 103 -0.94 4.11 17.67
N ILE A 104 -1.39 3.05 18.34
CA ILE A 104 -2.15 3.17 19.60
C ILE A 104 -1.29 3.82 20.68
N ARG A 105 -0.06 3.33 20.90
CA ARG A 105 0.85 3.90 21.90
C ARG A 105 1.15 5.36 21.64
N ASP A 106 1.48 5.71 20.40
CA ASP A 106 1.77 7.09 19.99
C ASP A 106 0.52 7.97 20.26
N ALA A 107 -0.68 7.50 19.92
CA ALA A 107 -1.91 8.22 20.18
C ALA A 107 -2.24 8.36 21.68
N GLU A 108 -1.86 7.40 22.53
CA GLU A 108 -2.00 7.50 23.99
C GLU A 108 -1.03 8.55 24.56
N GLU A 109 0.23 8.51 24.14
CA GLU A 109 1.29 9.44 24.59
C GLU A 109 1.00 10.88 24.19
N GLU A 110 0.47 11.08 22.97
CA GLU A 110 0.14 12.40 22.42
C GLU A 110 -1.27 12.91 22.81
N GLY A 111 -2.08 12.07 23.47
CA GLY A 111 -3.46 12.41 23.83
C GLY A 111 -4.39 12.53 22.61
N HIS A 112 -4.16 11.72 21.58
CA HIS A 112 -4.88 11.68 20.30
C HIS A 112 -5.85 10.50 20.16
N VAL A 113 -6.04 9.70 21.22
CA VAL A 113 -6.98 8.56 21.24
C VAL A 113 -8.39 8.95 20.77
N LYS A 114 -8.88 10.14 21.14
CA LYS A 114 -10.22 10.59 20.73
C LYS A 114 -10.35 10.74 19.21
N GLN A 115 -9.31 11.25 18.56
CA GLN A 115 -9.24 11.46 17.13
C GLN A 115 -9.07 10.13 16.40
N MET A 116 -8.22 9.25 16.92
CA MET A 116 -8.00 7.91 16.40
C MET A 116 -9.31 7.10 16.37
N CYS A 117 -10.12 7.18 17.44
CA CYS A 117 -11.38 6.45 17.54
C CYS A 117 -12.61 7.26 17.06
N ALA A 118 -12.42 8.36 16.33
CA ALA A 118 -13.53 9.12 15.80
C ALA A 118 -14.14 8.40 14.59
N LEU A 119 -15.40 7.99 14.71
CA LEU A 119 -16.15 7.45 13.58
C LEU A 119 -16.49 8.57 12.57
N PRO A 120 -16.45 8.32 11.25
CA PRO A 120 -16.94 9.26 10.25
C PRO A 120 -18.41 9.63 10.53
N GLU A 121 -18.80 10.90 10.29
CA GLU A 121 -20.16 11.39 10.55
C GLU A 121 -21.24 10.53 9.89
N SER A 122 -20.97 10.00 8.69
CA SER A 122 -21.87 9.11 7.96
C SER A 122 -22.17 7.79 8.68
N ARG A 123 -21.32 7.37 9.61
CA ARG A 123 -21.45 6.13 10.39
C ARG A 123 -21.83 6.35 11.86
N GLN A 124 -21.93 7.61 12.31
CA GLN A 124 -22.37 7.94 13.67
C GLN A 124 -23.89 7.78 13.85
N MET A 125 -24.68 7.80 12.77
CA MET A 125 -26.15 7.70 12.83
C MET A 125 -26.70 6.26 12.96
N ILE A 126 -25.82 5.25 13.08
CA ILE A 126 -26.20 3.83 13.24
C ILE A 126 -26.14 3.40 14.73
N LEU A 127 -25.68 4.30 15.61
CA LEU A 127 -25.66 4.17 17.07
C LEU A 127 -26.90 4.82 17.70
#